data_AF-A0A220MJ90-F1
#
_entry.id   AF-A0A220MJ90-F1
#
_cell.length_a   1.000
_cell.length_b   1.000
_cell.length_c   1.000
_cell.angle_alpha   90.00
_cell.angle_beta   90.00
_cell.angle_gamma   90.00
#
_symmetry.space_group_name_H-M   'P 1'
#
loop_
_entity.id
_entity.type
_entity.pdbx_description
1 polymer ?
#
loop_
_entity_poly.entity_id
_entity_poly.type
_entity_poly.pdbx_seq_one_letter_code
_entity_poly.pdbx_strand_id
1 'polypeptide(L)'
;MKVDFHVHLEEGPYSLDWLLKQAESLRPLVEHAEVKGSRKWASMLTNGLAERLQQGPYSREWLELYRLRAKQAGIQQVCVVEHLYRFLEYRSYYEQYVHTGSDRLGTAQRKWLSQVANDSLDSFVVFLQKERLRWAEDGIELRVGIELDYFSGGEETLRHVINQYPWDVCIGAVHFLEGWGYSIQDARERFGRQELIGLYSLYFDKLVQAIESQLFDVIAHIDGIKAFGVRPDETALLPYYQRVARALGRMGVATEINTGYGLTSQLREFSPSYRFLEILFQNEVPITLASSATAPDQVGQQLDEARAQLKRVGYTSFAVFENRKRSMLALD
;
A
#
# COMPACT_ATOMS: atom_id res chain seq x y z
N MET A 1 14.85 10.28 12.72
CA MET A 1 14.34 8.89 12.56
C MET A 1 13.70 8.68 11.19
N LYS A 2 13.99 7.60 10.47
CA LYS A 2 13.35 7.23 9.18
C LYS A 2 12.40 6.04 9.38
N VAL A 3 11.22 6.11 8.81
CA VAL A 3 10.18 5.07 8.93
C VAL A 3 9.61 4.75 7.56
N ASP A 4 9.07 3.55 7.39
CA ASP A 4 8.28 3.14 6.22
C ASP A 4 6.99 2.47 6.70
N PHE A 5 5.87 3.19 6.64
CA PHE A 5 4.61 2.80 7.29
C PHE A 5 3.64 2.04 6.37
N HIS A 6 4.07 1.69 5.17
CA HIS A 6 3.24 0.98 4.21
C HIS A 6 4.11 0.07 3.35
N VAL A 7 4.23 -1.19 3.77
CA VAL A 7 5.00 -2.23 3.09
C VAL A 7 4.15 -3.49 2.97
N HIS A 8 4.09 -4.08 1.79
CA HIS A 8 3.46 -5.37 1.54
C HIS A 8 4.54 -6.45 1.41
N LEU A 9 4.30 -7.63 1.99
CA LEU A 9 5.14 -8.80 1.75
C LEU A 9 4.75 -9.54 0.47
N GLU A 10 3.51 -9.33 0.03
CA GLU A 10 2.91 -9.96 -1.14
C GLU A 10 1.90 -9.04 -1.83
N GLU A 11 1.78 -9.14 -3.15
CA GLU A 11 0.80 -8.36 -3.93
C GLU A 11 -0.02 -9.31 -4.81
N GLY A 12 0.67 -10.21 -5.52
CA GLY A 12 0.12 -10.94 -6.65
C GLY A 12 -0.47 -10.00 -7.72
N PRO A 13 -1.16 -10.53 -8.73
CA PRO A 13 -1.14 -11.93 -9.14
C PRO A 13 0.28 -12.39 -9.53
N TYR A 14 0.55 -13.70 -9.47
CA TYR A 14 1.87 -14.31 -9.72
C TYR A 14 2.22 -14.35 -11.22
N SER A 15 2.34 -13.17 -11.83
CA SER A 15 2.72 -12.97 -13.22
C SER A 15 4.22 -13.17 -13.45
N LEU A 16 4.66 -13.11 -14.72
CA LEU A 16 6.09 -13.11 -15.03
C LEU A 16 6.79 -11.87 -14.45
N ASP A 17 6.14 -10.70 -14.48
CA ASP A 17 6.69 -9.47 -13.90
C ASP A 17 6.86 -9.62 -12.38
N TRP A 18 5.90 -10.28 -11.71
CA TRP A 18 6.03 -10.63 -10.30
C TRP A 18 7.26 -11.51 -10.07
N LEU A 19 7.42 -12.60 -10.85
CA LEU A 19 8.57 -13.51 -10.71
C LEU A 19 9.90 -12.79 -10.90
N LEU A 20 10.01 -11.94 -11.94
CA LEU A 20 11.21 -11.17 -12.21
C LEU A 20 11.52 -10.21 -11.05
N LYS A 21 10.52 -9.54 -10.51
CA LYS A 21 10.66 -8.65 -9.36
C LYS A 21 11.16 -9.39 -8.11
N GLN A 22 10.58 -10.56 -7.81
CA GLN A 22 11.04 -11.37 -6.67
C GLN A 22 12.46 -11.89 -6.88
N ALA A 23 12.83 -12.25 -8.12
CA ALA A 23 14.17 -12.71 -8.46
C ALA A 23 15.22 -11.62 -8.21
N GLU A 24 14.93 -10.38 -8.61
CA GLU A 24 15.82 -9.25 -8.35
C GLU A 24 16.06 -9.05 -6.85
N SER A 25 15.05 -9.26 -6.00
CA SER A 25 15.23 -9.16 -4.55
C SER A 25 16.07 -10.26 -3.92
N LEU A 26 16.12 -11.44 -4.53
CA LEU A 26 17.01 -12.52 -4.10
C LEU A 26 18.46 -12.31 -4.56
N ARG A 27 18.69 -11.43 -5.54
CA ARG A 27 19.99 -11.25 -6.19
C ARG A 27 21.17 -11.04 -5.23
N PRO A 28 21.09 -10.24 -4.15
CA PRO A 28 22.21 -10.09 -3.22
C PRO A 28 22.59 -11.39 -2.50
N LEU A 29 21.65 -12.30 -2.27
CA LEU A 29 21.92 -13.58 -1.62
C LEU A 29 22.74 -14.53 -2.50
N VAL A 30 22.67 -14.35 -3.83
CA VAL A 30 23.39 -15.18 -4.82
C VAL A 30 24.61 -14.50 -5.42
N GLU A 31 24.70 -13.17 -5.41
CA GLU A 31 25.83 -12.42 -5.98
C GLU A 31 27.13 -12.56 -5.16
N HIS A 32 27.07 -12.84 -3.85
CA HIS A 32 28.27 -13.05 -3.04
C HIS A 32 28.94 -14.42 -3.23
N ALA A 33 28.26 -15.36 -3.90
CA ALA A 33 28.74 -16.73 -4.03
C ALA A 33 29.57 -16.96 -5.32
N GLU A 34 29.28 -16.28 -6.44
CA GLU A 34 29.74 -16.73 -7.78
C GLU A 34 29.81 -15.65 -8.87
N VAL A 35 30.36 -16.02 -10.05
CA VAL A 35 30.35 -15.20 -11.27
C VAL A 35 28.91 -15.01 -11.77
N LYS A 36 28.41 -13.76 -11.66
CA LYS A 36 27.13 -13.31 -12.19
C LYS A 36 26.96 -13.72 -13.66
N GLY A 37 25.77 -14.22 -14.00
CA GLY A 37 25.44 -14.65 -15.37
C GLY A 37 25.90 -16.08 -15.73
N SER A 38 26.49 -16.83 -14.79
CA SER A 38 26.78 -18.26 -14.99
C SER A 38 25.51 -19.12 -14.86
N ARG A 39 25.53 -20.34 -15.43
CA ARG A 39 24.44 -21.32 -15.26
C ARG A 39 24.20 -21.68 -13.79
N LYS A 40 25.25 -21.72 -12.97
CA LYS A 40 25.16 -22.06 -11.56
C LYS A 40 24.52 -20.92 -10.75
N TRP A 41 24.89 -19.67 -11.04
CA TRP A 41 24.20 -18.48 -10.52
C TRP A 41 22.69 -18.50 -10.85
N ALA A 42 22.33 -18.77 -12.11
CA ALA A 42 20.92 -18.86 -12.52
C ALA A 42 20.16 -20.00 -11.81
N SER A 43 20.82 -21.14 -11.60
CA SER A 43 20.26 -22.28 -10.85
C SER A 43 19.97 -21.92 -9.39
N MET A 44 20.91 -21.24 -8.71
CA MET A 44 20.70 -20.80 -7.33
C MET A 44 19.55 -19.80 -7.20
N LEU A 45 19.46 -18.85 -8.13
CA LEU A 45 18.34 -17.88 -8.15
C LEU A 45 16.99 -18.60 -8.34
N THR A 46 16.96 -19.59 -9.23
CA THR A 46 15.76 -20.39 -9.49
C THR A 46 15.37 -21.21 -8.25
N ASN A 47 16.34 -21.78 -7.55
CA ASN A 47 16.08 -22.51 -6.30
C ASN A 47 15.53 -21.59 -5.20
N GLY A 48 16.10 -20.39 -5.04
CA GLY A 48 15.58 -19.41 -4.07
C GLY A 48 14.15 -18.97 -4.38
N LEU A 49 13.81 -18.77 -5.66
CA LEU A 49 12.42 -18.51 -6.07
C LEU A 49 11.50 -19.69 -5.76
N ALA A 50 11.94 -20.91 -6.02
CA ALA A 50 11.17 -22.12 -5.72
C ALA A 50 10.92 -22.26 -4.21
N GLU A 51 11.94 -22.02 -3.39
CA GLU A 51 11.83 -21.99 -1.92
C GLU A 51 10.84 -20.91 -1.46
N ARG A 52 10.93 -19.69 -2.00
CA ARG A 52 9.99 -18.59 -1.69
C ARG A 52 8.54 -18.92 -2.05
N LEU A 53 8.32 -19.61 -3.18
CA LEU A 53 6.99 -20.05 -3.58
C LEU A 53 6.46 -21.17 -2.68
N GLN A 54 7.33 -22.11 -2.29
CA GLN A 54 6.95 -23.23 -1.43
C GLN A 54 6.62 -22.78 0.00
N GLN A 55 7.38 -21.83 0.54
CA GLN A 55 7.19 -21.32 1.90
C GLN A 55 6.05 -20.30 1.99
N GLY A 56 5.68 -19.67 0.87
CA GLY A 56 4.69 -18.60 0.86
C GLY A 56 5.24 -17.25 1.35
N PRO A 57 4.38 -16.23 1.47
CA PRO A 57 4.80 -14.86 1.78
C PRO A 57 5.20 -14.63 3.24
N TYR A 58 4.72 -15.50 4.14
CA TYR A 58 4.93 -15.38 5.59
C TYR A 58 6.03 -16.33 6.05
N SER A 59 7.18 -16.27 5.37
CA SER A 59 8.38 -17.01 5.75
C SER A 59 9.42 -16.09 6.35
N ARG A 60 10.18 -16.63 7.31
CA ARG A 60 11.23 -15.87 8.00
C ARG A 60 12.33 -15.48 7.03
N GLU A 61 12.71 -16.38 6.14
CA GLU A 61 13.74 -16.18 5.11
C GLU A 61 13.38 -15.00 4.21
N TRP A 62 12.10 -14.87 3.86
CA TRP A 62 11.61 -13.76 3.05
C TRP A 62 11.55 -12.45 3.83
N LEU A 63 10.97 -12.47 5.03
CA LEU A 63 10.86 -11.27 5.88
C LEU A 63 12.25 -10.72 6.28
N GLU A 64 13.24 -11.60 6.43
CA GLU A 64 14.62 -11.23 6.72
C GLU A 64 15.20 -10.28 5.67
N LEU A 65 14.85 -10.45 4.39
CA LEU A 65 15.30 -9.56 3.33
C LEU A 65 14.77 -8.14 3.54
N TYR A 66 13.50 -7.99 3.89
CA TYR A 66 12.93 -6.68 4.22
C TYR A 66 13.67 -6.02 5.39
N ARG A 67 13.97 -6.81 6.43
CA ARG A 67 14.70 -6.35 7.61
C ARG A 67 16.11 -5.86 7.29
N LEU A 68 16.85 -6.63 6.49
CA LEU A 68 18.20 -6.26 6.04
C LEU A 68 18.19 -4.99 5.18
N ARG A 69 17.21 -4.85 4.28
CA ARG A 69 17.05 -3.66 3.44
C ARG A 69 16.67 -2.43 4.26
N ALA A 70 15.76 -2.58 5.23
CA ALA A 70 15.41 -1.53 6.18
C ALA A 70 16.65 -1.05 6.97
N LYS A 71 17.47 -1.98 7.47
CA LYS A 71 18.72 -1.67 8.17
C LYS A 71 19.69 -0.88 7.30
N GLN A 72 19.90 -1.35 6.06
CA GLN A 72 20.78 -0.68 5.09
C GLN A 72 20.29 0.73 4.75
N ALA A 73 18.97 0.92 4.68
CA ALA A 73 18.33 2.21 4.41
C ALA A 73 18.25 3.13 5.65
N GLY A 74 18.73 2.69 6.82
CA GLY A 74 18.65 3.44 8.08
C GLY A 74 17.22 3.62 8.60
N ILE A 75 16.30 2.74 8.21
CA ILE A 75 14.91 2.75 8.67
C ILE A 75 14.85 2.11 10.06
N GLN A 76 14.17 2.79 10.98
CA GLN A 76 14.01 2.38 12.38
C GLN A 76 12.62 1.82 12.68
N GLN A 77 11.63 2.05 11.81
CA GLN A 77 10.30 1.45 11.92
C GLN A 77 9.81 1.03 10.54
N VAL A 78 9.37 -0.22 10.42
CA VAL A 78 8.69 -0.73 9.23
C VAL A 78 7.31 -1.22 9.63
N CYS A 79 6.27 -0.74 8.95
CA CYS A 79 4.93 -1.27 9.10
C CYS A 79 4.57 -2.13 7.90
N VAL A 80 4.33 -3.41 8.18
CA VAL A 80 3.80 -4.33 7.18
C VAL A 80 2.28 -4.23 7.19
N VAL A 81 1.70 -3.96 6.02
CA VAL A 81 0.28 -3.66 5.83
C VAL A 81 -0.18 -4.42 4.59
N GLU A 82 -0.88 -5.54 4.76
CA GLU A 82 -1.39 -6.31 3.62
C GLU A 82 -2.77 -5.85 3.17
N HIS A 83 -3.10 -6.05 1.90
CA HIS A 83 -4.44 -5.77 1.39
C HIS A 83 -5.43 -6.83 1.89
N LEU A 84 -6.62 -6.40 2.34
CA LEU A 84 -7.64 -7.33 2.83
C LEU A 84 -8.08 -8.35 1.76
N TYR A 85 -8.07 -7.99 0.45
CA TYR A 85 -8.42 -8.91 -0.63
C TYR A 85 -7.46 -10.10 -0.79
N ARG A 86 -6.28 -10.07 -0.15
CA ARG A 86 -5.33 -11.19 -0.15
C ARG A 86 -5.85 -12.38 0.66
N PHE A 87 -6.73 -12.11 1.62
CA PHE A 87 -7.14 -13.09 2.61
C PHE A 87 -8.40 -13.81 2.18
N LEU A 88 -8.30 -15.14 2.09
CA LEU A 88 -9.37 -16.02 1.62
C LEU A 88 -10.65 -15.85 2.46
N GLU A 89 -10.49 -15.59 3.76
CA GLU A 89 -11.58 -15.37 4.71
C GLU A 89 -12.50 -14.20 4.30
N TYR A 90 -11.95 -13.22 3.57
CA TYR A 90 -12.66 -12.00 3.16
C TYR A 90 -13.01 -11.98 1.68
N ARG A 91 -12.80 -13.07 0.95
CA ARG A 91 -13.15 -13.15 -0.48
C ARG A 91 -14.63 -12.81 -0.74
N SER A 92 -15.54 -13.30 0.11
CA SER A 92 -16.99 -13.05 -0.03
C SER A 92 -17.36 -11.57 0.14
N TYR A 93 -16.63 -10.82 0.98
CA TYR A 93 -16.79 -9.38 1.11
C TYR A 93 -16.51 -8.69 -0.24
N TYR A 94 -15.43 -9.05 -0.91
CA TYR A 94 -15.13 -8.50 -2.24
C TYR A 94 -16.12 -8.97 -3.31
N GLU A 95 -16.55 -10.24 -3.28
CA GLU A 95 -17.56 -10.73 -4.23
C GLU A 95 -18.92 -10.00 -4.11
N GLN A 96 -19.23 -9.44 -2.93
CA GLN A 96 -20.43 -8.64 -2.70
C GLN A 96 -20.34 -7.24 -3.33
N TYR A 97 -19.18 -6.58 -3.27
CA TYR A 97 -19.04 -5.17 -3.67
C TYR A 97 -18.34 -4.95 -5.01
N VAL A 98 -17.50 -5.89 -5.43
CA VAL A 98 -16.81 -5.86 -6.72
C VAL A 98 -17.71 -6.48 -7.77
N HIS A 99 -17.83 -5.83 -8.93
CA HIS A 99 -18.59 -6.38 -10.04
C HIS A 99 -17.94 -7.66 -10.54
N THR A 100 -18.57 -8.80 -10.23
CA THR A 100 -18.16 -10.13 -10.68
C THR A 100 -19.28 -10.74 -11.51
N GLY A 101 -19.83 -9.96 -12.46
CA GLY A 101 -20.82 -10.46 -13.44
C GLY A 101 -20.22 -11.38 -14.52
N SER A 102 -21.05 -11.81 -15.47
CA SER A 102 -20.64 -12.61 -16.64
C SER A 102 -20.17 -11.77 -17.83
N ASP A 103 -20.25 -10.44 -17.73
CA ASP A 103 -19.69 -9.56 -18.75
C ASP A 103 -18.14 -9.54 -18.68
N ARG A 104 -17.52 -8.83 -19.63
CA ARG A 104 -16.06 -8.79 -19.75
C ARG A 104 -15.38 -8.26 -18.48
N LEU A 105 -15.93 -7.20 -17.87
CA LEU A 105 -15.38 -6.60 -16.65
C LEU A 105 -15.50 -7.58 -15.48
N GLY A 106 -16.68 -8.15 -15.27
CA GLY A 106 -16.93 -9.09 -14.20
C GLY A 106 -16.08 -10.34 -14.30
N THR A 107 -15.84 -10.84 -15.52
CA THR A 107 -14.94 -11.97 -15.77
C THR A 107 -13.50 -11.65 -15.39
N ALA A 108 -13.00 -10.48 -15.80
CA ALA A 108 -11.64 -10.04 -15.47
C ALA A 108 -11.42 -9.89 -13.95
N GLN A 109 -12.36 -9.24 -13.25
CA GLN A 109 -12.23 -9.01 -11.81
C GLN A 109 -12.43 -10.28 -11.00
N ARG A 110 -13.33 -11.18 -11.41
CA ARG A 110 -13.47 -12.51 -10.77
C ARG A 110 -12.20 -13.33 -10.91
N LYS A 111 -11.59 -13.32 -12.10
CA LYS A 111 -10.30 -13.98 -12.34
C LYS A 111 -9.22 -13.39 -11.44
N TRP A 112 -9.07 -12.05 -11.43
CA TRP A 112 -8.11 -11.37 -10.56
C TRP A 112 -8.30 -11.74 -9.08
N LEU A 113 -9.53 -11.66 -8.56
CA LEU A 113 -9.81 -11.98 -7.16
C LEU A 113 -9.43 -13.42 -6.82
N SER A 114 -9.73 -14.37 -7.72
CA SER A 114 -9.33 -15.77 -7.54
C SER A 114 -7.83 -16.03 -7.59
N GLN A 115 -7.04 -15.09 -8.13
CA GLN A 115 -5.58 -15.18 -8.21
C GLN A 115 -4.88 -14.53 -7.01
N VAL A 116 -5.53 -13.62 -6.29
CA VAL A 116 -4.92 -12.87 -5.17
C VAL A 116 -5.45 -13.29 -3.80
N ALA A 117 -6.70 -13.76 -3.70
CA ALA A 117 -7.31 -14.17 -2.44
C ALA A 117 -6.90 -15.59 -2.03
N ASN A 118 -5.65 -15.77 -1.59
CA ASN A 118 -5.06 -17.09 -1.34
C ASN A 118 -4.48 -17.28 0.07
N ASP A 119 -4.29 -16.20 0.82
CA ASP A 119 -3.60 -16.23 2.11
C ASP A 119 -4.60 -16.26 3.28
N SER A 120 -4.09 -16.47 4.49
CA SER A 120 -4.89 -16.42 5.72
C SER A 120 -4.51 -15.21 6.57
N LEU A 121 -5.53 -14.45 6.98
CA LEU A 121 -5.33 -13.26 7.83
C LEU A 121 -4.69 -13.63 9.17
N ASP A 122 -5.09 -14.76 9.75
CA ASP A 122 -4.52 -15.22 11.02
C ASP A 122 -3.05 -15.59 10.89
N SER A 123 -2.70 -16.32 9.81
CA SER A 123 -1.31 -16.68 9.51
C SER A 123 -0.43 -15.44 9.37
N PHE A 124 -0.92 -14.40 8.67
CA PHE A 124 -0.23 -13.12 8.52
C PHE A 124 0.07 -12.46 9.87
N VAL A 125 -0.97 -12.27 10.70
CA VAL A 125 -0.83 -11.58 11.99
C VAL A 125 0.06 -12.37 12.94
N VAL A 126 -0.21 -13.68 13.11
CA VAL A 126 0.55 -14.55 14.02
C VAL A 126 2.01 -14.61 13.62
N PHE A 127 2.32 -14.68 12.32
CA PHE A 127 3.68 -14.68 11.82
C PHE A 127 4.42 -13.39 12.20
N LEU A 128 3.88 -12.22 11.83
CA LEU A 128 4.55 -10.95 12.09
C LEU A 128 4.71 -10.63 13.58
N GLN A 129 3.73 -10.99 14.39
CA GLN A 129 3.81 -10.81 15.85
C GLN A 129 4.99 -11.59 16.45
N LYS A 130 5.30 -12.79 15.93
CA LYS A 130 6.45 -13.60 16.37
C LYS A 130 7.80 -13.03 15.95
N GLU A 131 7.85 -12.26 14.86
CA GLU A 131 9.10 -11.73 14.31
C GLU A 131 9.50 -10.36 14.89
N ARG A 132 8.62 -9.70 15.67
CA ARG A 132 8.89 -8.37 16.27
C ARG A 132 10.19 -8.31 17.07
N LEU A 133 10.44 -9.30 17.94
CA LEU A 133 11.62 -9.32 18.81
C LEU A 133 12.92 -9.38 18.00
N ARG A 134 12.95 -10.21 16.95
CA ARG A 134 14.09 -10.35 16.04
C ARG A 134 14.38 -9.04 15.29
N TRP A 135 13.34 -8.32 14.87
CA TRP A 135 13.51 -7.01 14.25
C TRP A 135 14.11 -5.99 15.23
N ALA A 136 13.64 -6.00 16.47
CA ALA A 136 14.13 -5.10 17.53
C ALA A 136 15.61 -5.33 17.89
N GLU A 137 16.12 -6.57 17.79
CA GLU A 137 17.55 -6.89 17.98
C GLU A 137 18.47 -6.09 17.03
N ASP A 138 17.96 -5.70 15.86
CA ASP A 138 18.69 -4.89 14.89
C ASP A 138 18.29 -3.41 14.91
N GLY A 139 17.57 -2.98 15.95
CA GLY A 139 17.15 -1.60 16.16
C GLY A 139 16.02 -1.14 15.24
N ILE A 140 15.25 -2.08 14.69
CA ILE A 140 14.12 -1.80 13.80
C ILE A 140 12.83 -2.29 14.46
N GLU A 141 11.85 -1.41 14.65
CA GLU A 141 10.54 -1.81 15.14
C GLU A 141 9.70 -2.34 13.98
N LEU A 142 9.20 -3.57 14.12
CA LEU A 142 8.21 -4.13 13.21
C LEU A 142 6.80 -3.80 13.72
N ARG A 143 6.08 -3.03 12.91
CA ARG A 143 4.66 -2.69 13.10
C ARG A 143 3.79 -3.55 12.19
N VAL A 144 2.59 -3.87 12.67
CA VAL A 144 1.65 -4.75 11.96
C VAL A 144 0.34 -4.00 11.74
N GLY A 145 0.01 -3.76 10.48
CA GLY A 145 -1.22 -3.10 10.06
C GLY A 145 -1.99 -3.90 9.01
N ILE A 146 -3.08 -3.31 8.54
CA ILE A 146 -3.94 -3.85 7.48
C ILE A 146 -4.42 -2.71 6.58
N GLU A 147 -4.45 -2.93 5.26
CA GLU A 147 -5.06 -2.02 4.29
C GLU A 147 -6.43 -2.56 3.90
N LEU A 148 -7.44 -1.73 4.13
CA LEU A 148 -8.85 -2.08 4.08
C LEU A 148 -9.52 -1.28 2.98
N ASP A 149 -10.07 -1.99 1.99
CA ASP A 149 -10.90 -1.38 0.97
C ASP A 149 -12.23 -0.90 1.54
N TYR A 150 -12.47 0.40 1.39
CA TYR A 150 -13.74 1.00 1.75
C TYR A 150 -14.79 0.77 0.67
N PHE A 151 -15.87 0.10 1.04
CA PHE A 151 -17.11 0.04 0.28
C PHE A 151 -18.24 0.63 1.11
N SER A 152 -19.07 1.49 0.51
CA SER A 152 -20.28 1.99 1.18
C SER A 152 -21.20 0.81 1.54
N GLY A 153 -21.55 0.67 2.81
CA GLY A 153 -22.30 -0.47 3.35
C GLY A 153 -21.41 -1.62 3.88
N GLY A 154 -20.10 -1.57 3.63
CA GLY A 154 -19.12 -2.54 4.10
C GLY A 154 -18.59 -2.28 5.51
N GLU A 155 -19.01 -1.19 6.16
CA GLU A 155 -18.42 -0.69 7.39
C GLU A 155 -18.48 -1.68 8.55
N GLU A 156 -19.52 -2.51 8.62
CA GLU A 156 -19.65 -3.51 9.68
C GLU A 156 -18.63 -4.64 9.54
N THR A 157 -18.40 -5.13 8.32
CA THR A 157 -17.35 -6.12 8.04
C THR A 157 -15.98 -5.54 8.39
N LEU A 158 -15.71 -4.30 7.97
CA LEU A 158 -14.44 -3.64 8.29
C LEU A 158 -14.25 -3.46 9.80
N ARG A 159 -15.30 -3.04 10.52
CA ARG A 159 -15.27 -2.92 11.99
C ARG A 159 -14.99 -4.26 12.66
N HIS A 160 -15.50 -5.37 12.13
CA HIS A 160 -15.17 -6.71 12.60
C HIS A 160 -13.66 -6.99 12.46
N VAL A 161 -13.08 -6.79 11.27
CA VAL A 161 -11.64 -7.02 11.02
C VAL A 161 -10.77 -6.16 11.94
N ILE A 162 -11.13 -4.89 12.08
CA ILE A 162 -10.41 -3.90 12.90
C ILE A 162 -10.39 -4.31 14.38
N ASN A 163 -11.46 -4.93 14.88
CA ASN A 163 -11.56 -5.35 16.29
C ASN A 163 -11.03 -6.76 16.56
N GLN A 164 -10.71 -7.52 15.51
CA GLN A 164 -10.28 -8.91 15.63
C GLN A 164 -8.81 -9.05 16.08
N TYR A 165 -7.95 -8.08 15.73
CA TYR A 165 -6.51 -8.15 15.94
C TYR A 165 -5.95 -6.85 16.53
N PRO A 166 -4.81 -6.90 17.26
CA PRO A 166 -4.17 -5.72 17.85
C PRO A 166 -3.34 -4.97 16.79
N TRP A 167 -4.01 -4.31 15.86
CA TRP A 167 -3.37 -3.53 14.79
C TRP A 167 -2.57 -2.35 15.35
N ASP A 168 -1.36 -2.13 14.82
CA ASP A 168 -0.64 -0.88 15.04
C ASP A 168 -1.27 0.27 14.24
N VAL A 169 -1.75 -0.02 13.04
CA VAL A 169 -2.41 0.93 12.13
C VAL A 169 -3.44 0.22 11.25
N CYS A 170 -4.61 0.82 11.07
CA CYS A 170 -5.58 0.44 10.05
C CYS A 170 -5.58 1.49 8.95
N ILE A 171 -5.19 1.09 7.75
CA ILE A 171 -5.12 1.96 6.58
C ILE A 171 -6.39 1.75 5.75
N GLY A 172 -7.09 2.83 5.41
CA GLY A 172 -8.25 2.80 4.51
C GLY A 172 -7.86 3.17 3.10
N ALA A 173 -8.41 2.46 2.12
CA ALA A 173 -8.16 2.74 0.70
C ALA A 173 -9.46 2.71 -0.10
N VAL A 174 -9.45 3.39 -1.25
CA VAL A 174 -10.50 3.29 -2.26
C VAL A 174 -9.86 2.75 -3.52
N HIS A 175 -9.80 1.43 -3.72
CA HIS A 175 -9.32 0.83 -4.98
C HIS A 175 -10.44 0.54 -5.98
N PHE A 176 -11.69 0.58 -5.52
CA PHE A 176 -12.88 0.21 -6.30
C PHE A 176 -13.89 1.35 -6.36
N LEU A 177 -14.42 1.60 -7.56
CA LEU A 177 -15.44 2.62 -7.82
C LEU A 177 -16.63 1.98 -8.50
N GLU A 178 -17.78 1.95 -7.83
CA GLU A 178 -19.03 1.36 -8.36
C GLU A 178 -18.78 -0.05 -8.92
N GLY A 179 -18.13 -0.89 -8.10
CA GLY A 179 -17.76 -2.27 -8.41
C GLY A 179 -16.59 -2.43 -9.37
N TRP A 180 -15.92 -1.36 -9.81
CA TRP A 180 -14.77 -1.42 -10.70
C TRP A 180 -13.45 -1.14 -9.99
N GLY A 181 -12.55 -2.13 -9.97
CA GLY A 181 -11.16 -1.99 -9.53
C GLY A 181 -10.35 -1.25 -10.58
N TYR A 182 -10.16 0.06 -10.39
CA TYR A 182 -9.57 0.91 -11.42
C TYR A 182 -8.08 0.67 -11.64
N SER A 183 -7.39 0.05 -10.68
CA SER A 183 -5.97 -0.34 -10.74
C SER A 183 -5.74 -1.71 -11.40
N ILE A 184 -6.81 -2.48 -11.65
CA ILE A 184 -6.71 -3.80 -12.28
C ILE A 184 -6.41 -3.61 -13.78
N GLN A 185 -5.27 -4.13 -14.24
CA GLN A 185 -4.77 -3.98 -15.61
C GLN A 185 -5.82 -4.33 -16.68
N ASP A 186 -6.48 -5.49 -16.52
CA ASP A 186 -7.50 -5.99 -17.47
C ASP A 186 -8.83 -5.19 -17.43
N ALA A 187 -8.98 -4.27 -16.47
CA ALA A 187 -10.16 -3.43 -16.30
C ALA A 187 -9.93 -1.96 -16.74
N ARG A 188 -8.74 -1.62 -17.26
CA ARG A 188 -8.35 -0.25 -17.60
C ARG A 188 -9.21 0.41 -18.69
N GLU A 189 -9.82 -0.35 -19.59
CA GLU A 189 -10.62 0.18 -20.71
C GLU A 189 -11.77 1.11 -20.28
N ARG A 190 -12.23 1.00 -19.02
CA ARG A 190 -13.34 1.81 -18.50
C ARG A 190 -12.99 3.30 -18.39
N PHE A 191 -11.70 3.66 -18.23
CA PHE A 191 -11.26 5.07 -18.29
C PHE A 191 -11.65 5.76 -19.60
N GLY A 192 -11.62 5.05 -20.74
CA GLY A 192 -11.97 5.61 -22.05
C GLY A 192 -13.47 5.73 -22.32
N ARG A 193 -14.33 5.27 -21.41
CA ARG A 193 -15.79 5.19 -21.60
C ARG A 193 -16.58 6.15 -20.70
N GLN A 194 -15.90 6.88 -19.83
CA GLN A 194 -16.53 7.75 -18.83
C GLN A 194 -16.03 9.19 -18.99
N GLU A 195 -16.86 10.13 -18.57
CA GLU A 195 -16.43 11.52 -18.41
C GLU A 195 -15.47 11.58 -17.21
N LEU A 196 -14.26 12.07 -17.45
CA LEU A 196 -13.14 11.90 -16.53
C LEU A 196 -13.30 12.75 -15.25
N ILE A 197 -13.85 13.97 -15.33
CA ILE A 197 -14.05 14.77 -14.12
C ILE A 197 -15.12 14.17 -13.22
N GLY A 198 -16.19 13.61 -13.79
CA GLY A 198 -17.23 12.88 -13.07
C GLY A 198 -16.71 11.63 -12.37
N LEU A 199 -15.80 10.90 -13.01
CA LEU A 199 -15.13 9.75 -12.39
C LEU A 199 -14.26 10.17 -11.18
N TYR A 200 -13.50 11.26 -11.30
CA TYR A 200 -12.73 11.80 -10.18
C TYR A 200 -13.63 12.35 -9.07
N SER A 201 -14.76 12.98 -9.40
CA SER A 201 -15.75 13.41 -8.41
C SER A 201 -16.24 12.25 -7.57
N LEU A 202 -16.65 11.15 -8.21
CA LEU A 202 -17.09 9.93 -7.56
C LEU A 202 -16.01 9.34 -6.66
N TYR A 203 -14.75 9.29 -7.12
CA TYR A 203 -13.63 8.84 -6.30
C TYR A 203 -13.45 9.68 -5.03
N PHE A 204 -13.44 11.00 -5.16
CA PHE A 204 -13.31 11.86 -3.99
C PHE A 204 -14.55 11.86 -3.10
N ASP A 205 -15.74 11.56 -3.63
CA ASP A 205 -16.94 11.34 -2.81
C ASP A 205 -16.78 10.09 -1.95
N LYS A 206 -16.33 8.98 -2.55
CA LYS A 206 -16.03 7.73 -1.81
C LYS A 206 -14.91 7.92 -0.79
N LEU A 207 -13.88 8.69 -1.13
CA LEU A 207 -12.79 8.98 -0.21
C LEU A 207 -13.27 9.78 1.01
N VAL A 208 -14.13 10.77 0.81
CA VAL A 208 -14.73 11.52 1.93
C VAL A 208 -15.60 10.61 2.79
N GLN A 209 -16.39 9.71 2.20
CA GLN A 209 -17.16 8.71 2.96
C GLN A 209 -16.25 7.79 3.79
N ALA A 210 -15.14 7.32 3.21
CA ALA A 210 -14.15 6.53 3.94
C ALA A 210 -13.58 7.28 5.15
N ILE A 211 -13.24 8.56 4.99
CA ILE A 211 -12.75 9.44 6.07
C ILE A 211 -13.83 9.63 7.15
N GLU A 212 -15.06 9.92 6.76
CA GLU A 212 -16.17 10.18 7.68
C GLU A 212 -16.66 8.93 8.41
N SER A 213 -16.33 7.72 7.91
CA SER A 213 -16.64 6.45 8.57
C SER A 213 -15.93 6.26 9.92
N GLN A 214 -14.81 6.98 10.15
CA GLN A 214 -13.95 6.87 11.35
C GLN A 214 -13.42 5.44 11.61
N LEU A 215 -13.32 4.63 10.57
CA LEU A 215 -12.77 3.28 10.68
C LEU A 215 -11.23 3.29 10.68
N PHE A 216 -10.62 4.25 9.99
CA PHE A 216 -9.21 4.21 9.61
C PHE A 216 -8.37 5.23 10.36
N ASP A 217 -7.11 4.89 10.56
CA ASP A 217 -6.11 5.76 11.19
C ASP A 217 -5.37 6.60 10.14
N VAL A 218 -5.17 6.01 8.95
CA VAL A 218 -4.55 6.60 7.75
C VAL A 218 -5.43 6.31 6.54
N ILE A 219 -5.59 7.27 5.63
CA ILE A 219 -6.12 6.99 4.28
C ILE A 219 -4.98 6.94 3.27
N ALA A 220 -4.86 5.82 2.59
CA ALA A 220 -3.81 5.55 1.61
C ALA A 220 -4.00 6.34 0.32
N HIS A 221 -2.88 6.66 -0.32
CA HIS A 221 -2.76 7.19 -1.68
C HIS A 221 -4.00 7.93 -2.21
N ILE A 222 -4.35 9.05 -1.57
CA ILE A 222 -5.62 9.78 -1.71
C ILE A 222 -5.92 10.40 -3.08
N ASP A 223 -5.04 10.27 -4.06
CA ASP A 223 -5.30 10.58 -5.47
C ASP A 223 -4.93 9.41 -6.40
N GLY A 224 -4.90 8.19 -5.87
CA GLY A 224 -4.42 6.97 -6.50
C GLY A 224 -5.18 6.54 -7.75
N ILE A 225 -6.38 7.08 -8.01
CA ILE A 225 -7.10 6.91 -9.28
C ILE A 225 -6.24 7.32 -10.50
N LYS A 226 -5.23 8.17 -10.29
CA LYS A 226 -4.27 8.59 -11.33
C LYS A 226 -3.24 7.52 -11.71
N ALA A 227 -3.22 6.32 -11.10
CA ALA A 227 -2.19 5.29 -11.27
C ALA A 227 -1.79 5.04 -12.74
N PHE A 228 -2.78 5.02 -13.64
CA PHE A 228 -2.57 4.79 -15.08
C PHE A 228 -2.23 6.02 -15.91
N GLY A 229 -1.92 7.15 -15.27
CA GLY A 229 -1.62 8.42 -15.91
C GLY A 229 -2.82 9.17 -16.48
N VAL A 230 -4.03 8.72 -16.16
CA VAL A 230 -5.27 9.33 -16.65
C VAL A 230 -5.80 10.30 -15.60
N ARG A 231 -5.49 11.59 -15.73
CA ARG A 231 -5.92 12.67 -14.83
C ARG A 231 -6.44 13.87 -15.61
N PRO A 232 -7.54 14.52 -15.19
CA PRO A 232 -7.93 15.84 -15.68
C PRO A 232 -6.82 16.87 -15.48
N ASP A 233 -7.03 18.09 -15.99
CA ASP A 233 -6.22 19.22 -15.54
C ASP A 233 -6.32 19.34 -14.02
N GLU A 234 -5.17 19.35 -13.34
CA GLU A 234 -5.10 19.35 -11.88
C GLU A 234 -5.79 20.59 -11.28
N THR A 235 -5.85 21.71 -12.00
CA THR A 235 -6.56 22.92 -11.54
C THR A 235 -8.06 22.66 -11.37
N ALA A 236 -8.66 21.79 -12.18
CA ALA A 236 -10.04 21.37 -12.03
C ALA A 236 -10.26 20.47 -10.79
N LEU A 237 -9.18 19.88 -10.24
CA LEU A 237 -9.22 18.99 -9.08
C LEU A 237 -9.11 19.73 -7.73
N LEU A 238 -8.67 21.00 -7.72
CA LEU A 238 -8.45 21.77 -6.49
C LEU A 238 -9.67 21.84 -5.55
N PRO A 239 -10.93 21.99 -6.04
CA PRO A 239 -12.09 21.97 -5.15
C PRO A 239 -12.27 20.63 -4.42
N TYR A 240 -11.95 19.51 -5.09
CA TYR A 240 -12.02 18.18 -4.48
C TYR A 240 -10.90 17.97 -3.47
N TYR A 241 -9.68 18.41 -3.78
CA TYR A 241 -8.56 18.40 -2.83
C TYR A 241 -8.89 19.16 -1.55
N GLN A 242 -9.45 20.36 -1.66
CA GLN A 242 -9.89 21.14 -0.50
C GLN A 242 -11.01 20.46 0.30
N ARG A 243 -11.91 19.71 -0.37
CA ARG A 243 -12.96 18.96 0.32
C ARG A 243 -12.36 17.79 1.12
N VAL A 244 -11.47 17.02 0.52
CA VAL A 244 -10.80 15.88 1.17
C VAL A 244 -9.92 16.36 2.33
N ALA A 245 -9.11 17.40 2.11
CA ALA A 245 -8.23 17.95 3.15
C ALA A 245 -9.01 18.46 4.37
N ARG A 246 -10.14 19.15 4.15
CA ARG A 246 -11.04 19.56 5.24
C ARG A 246 -11.64 18.37 5.98
N ALA A 247 -12.02 17.31 5.27
CA ALA A 247 -12.54 16.10 5.92
C ALA A 247 -11.45 15.43 6.78
N LEU A 248 -10.25 15.23 6.24
CA LEU A 248 -9.11 14.65 6.97
C LEU A 248 -8.77 15.48 8.22
N GLY A 249 -8.62 16.80 8.07
CA GLY A 249 -8.30 17.71 9.18
C GLY A 249 -9.40 17.71 10.26
N ARG A 250 -10.67 17.81 9.86
CA ARG A 250 -11.81 17.80 10.79
C ARG A 250 -11.94 16.48 11.55
N MET A 251 -11.75 15.35 10.87
CA MET A 251 -11.87 14.02 11.49
C MET A 251 -10.58 13.61 12.23
N GLY A 252 -9.50 14.38 12.07
CA GLY A 252 -8.20 14.07 12.65
C GLY A 252 -7.60 12.77 12.10
N VAL A 253 -7.97 12.35 10.88
CA VAL A 253 -7.45 11.15 10.21
C VAL A 253 -6.19 11.53 9.44
N ALA A 254 -5.14 10.71 9.53
CA ALA A 254 -3.91 10.97 8.79
C ALA A 254 -4.05 10.52 7.32
N THR A 255 -3.12 10.95 6.48
CA THR A 255 -2.87 10.33 5.18
C THR A 255 -1.39 10.02 5.03
N GLU A 256 -0.97 9.59 3.85
CA GLU A 256 0.41 9.24 3.55
C GLU A 256 0.94 10.05 2.38
N ILE A 257 2.25 10.24 2.34
CA ILE A 257 2.98 10.51 1.10
C ILE A 257 3.57 9.18 0.62
N ASN A 258 2.99 8.68 -0.46
CA ASN A 258 3.27 7.38 -1.04
C ASN A 258 4.20 7.52 -2.25
N THR A 259 5.41 6.96 -2.13
CA THR A 259 6.44 7.04 -3.16
C THR A 259 6.34 5.95 -4.21
N GLY A 260 5.66 4.84 -3.92
CA GLY A 260 5.43 3.75 -4.86
C GLY A 260 4.76 4.21 -6.15
N TYR A 261 3.83 5.16 -6.05
CA TYR A 261 3.19 5.81 -7.20
C TYR A 261 4.18 6.59 -8.07
N GLY A 262 5.24 7.17 -7.52
CA GLY A 262 6.27 7.88 -8.29
C GLY A 262 7.08 6.96 -9.19
N LEU A 263 7.15 5.66 -8.85
CA LEU A 263 7.91 4.65 -9.57
C LEU A 263 7.08 3.95 -10.63
N THR A 264 5.81 3.68 -10.33
CA THR A 264 4.93 2.86 -11.16
C THR A 264 3.96 3.67 -12.01
N SER A 265 3.58 4.87 -11.58
CA SER A 265 2.65 5.71 -12.34
C SER A 265 3.32 6.34 -13.55
N GLN A 266 2.56 6.50 -14.63
CA GLN A 266 3.03 7.18 -15.84
C GLN A 266 3.33 8.66 -15.60
N LEU A 267 2.74 9.26 -14.56
CA LEU A 267 2.95 10.65 -14.18
C LEU A 267 4.26 10.87 -13.41
N ARG A 268 4.88 9.80 -12.88
CA ARG A 268 6.11 9.85 -12.08
C ARG A 268 6.04 10.84 -10.91
N GLU A 269 4.86 10.92 -10.29
CA GLU A 269 4.60 11.74 -9.11
C GLU A 269 4.18 10.85 -7.93
N PHE A 270 4.50 11.29 -6.71
CA PHE A 270 4.00 10.65 -5.49
C PHE A 270 2.48 10.83 -5.37
N SER A 271 1.87 10.04 -4.48
CA SER A 271 0.50 10.26 -4.06
C SER A 271 0.49 10.77 -2.61
N PRO A 272 -0.10 11.92 -2.30
CA PRO A 272 -0.75 12.85 -3.22
C PRO A 272 0.24 13.63 -4.10
N SER A 273 -0.27 14.30 -5.14
CA SER A 273 0.50 15.28 -5.91
C SER A 273 1.03 16.40 -5.00
N TYR A 274 2.09 17.10 -5.44
CA TYR A 274 2.69 18.19 -4.65
C TYR A 274 1.68 19.30 -4.32
N ARG A 275 0.82 19.70 -5.27
CA ARG A 275 -0.21 20.71 -5.01
C ARG A 275 -1.25 20.24 -3.99
N PHE A 276 -1.63 18.97 -4.05
CA PHE A 276 -2.55 18.42 -3.07
C PHE A 276 -1.86 18.32 -1.69
N LEU A 277 -0.57 17.99 -1.63
CA LEU A 277 0.23 18.04 -0.41
C LEU A 277 0.26 19.44 0.25
N GLU A 278 0.37 20.51 -0.55
CA GLU A 278 0.28 21.89 -0.04
C GLU A 278 -1.10 22.18 0.59
N ILE A 279 -2.18 21.70 -0.03
CA ILE A 279 -3.55 21.86 0.49
C ILE A 279 -3.75 21.07 1.79
N LEU A 280 -3.18 19.86 1.89
CA LEU A 280 -3.22 19.06 3.12
C LEU A 280 -2.54 19.79 4.28
N PHE A 281 -1.36 20.40 4.02
CA PHE A 281 -0.64 21.17 5.02
C PHE A 281 -1.44 22.37 5.53
N GLN A 282 -2.09 23.12 4.63
CA GLN A 282 -2.95 24.25 5.00
C GLN A 282 -4.15 23.85 5.87
N ASN A 283 -4.56 22.58 5.83
CA ASN A 283 -5.64 22.03 6.64
C ASN A 283 -5.11 21.21 7.85
N GLU A 284 -3.83 21.35 8.18
CA GLU A 284 -3.17 20.69 9.32
C GLU A 284 -3.30 19.16 9.31
N VAL A 285 -3.41 18.56 8.12
CA VAL A 285 -3.58 17.11 7.98
C VAL A 285 -2.28 16.40 8.37
N PRO A 286 -2.30 15.45 9.33
CA PRO A 286 -1.13 14.65 9.67
C PRO A 286 -0.76 13.71 8.52
N ILE A 287 0.54 13.54 8.26
CA ILE A 287 1.04 12.70 7.17
C ILE A 287 2.04 11.67 7.67
N THR A 288 1.95 10.43 7.18
CA THR A 288 2.97 9.38 7.31
C THR A 288 3.76 9.15 6.02
N LEU A 289 4.84 8.38 6.08
CA LEU A 289 5.72 8.05 4.96
C LEU A 289 5.45 6.61 4.50
N ALA A 290 5.28 6.41 3.19
CA ALA A 290 4.93 5.11 2.61
C ALA A 290 5.74 4.84 1.34
N SER A 291 6.49 3.74 1.29
CA SER A 291 7.07 3.26 0.04
C SER A 291 6.09 2.45 -0.81
N SER A 292 5.10 1.82 -0.18
CA SER A 292 4.28 0.75 -0.76
C SER A 292 5.13 -0.31 -1.46
N ALA A 293 6.26 -0.64 -0.82
CA ALA A 293 7.11 -1.73 -1.26
C ALA A 293 6.31 -3.03 -1.36
N THR A 294 6.45 -3.76 -2.47
CA THR A 294 5.91 -5.13 -2.62
C THR A 294 7.03 -6.15 -2.89
N ALA A 295 8.28 -5.72 -2.70
CA ALA A 295 9.47 -6.55 -2.68
C ALA A 295 10.52 -5.92 -1.74
N PRO A 296 11.43 -6.73 -1.14
CA PRO A 296 12.45 -6.24 -0.20
C PRO A 296 13.25 -5.03 -0.70
N ASP A 297 13.58 -5.00 -1.99
CA ASP A 297 14.46 -3.98 -2.59
C ASP A 297 13.81 -2.60 -2.69
N GLN A 298 12.50 -2.54 -2.48
CA GLN A 298 11.71 -1.33 -2.54
C GLN A 298 11.51 -0.67 -1.18
N VAL A 299 11.87 -1.36 -0.08
CA VAL A 299 11.72 -0.83 1.27
C VAL A 299 12.50 0.49 1.39
N GLY A 300 11.80 1.54 1.81
CA GLY A 300 12.39 2.87 1.96
C GLY A 300 12.67 3.61 0.66
N GLN A 301 12.28 3.07 -0.49
CA GLN A 301 12.58 3.66 -1.79
C GLN A 301 11.94 5.05 -1.90
N GLN A 302 12.76 6.04 -2.27
CA GLN A 302 12.37 7.44 -2.44
C GLN A 302 11.84 8.17 -1.17
N LEU A 303 11.99 7.58 0.02
CA LEU A 303 11.49 8.21 1.25
C LEU A 303 12.28 9.48 1.63
N ASP A 304 13.53 9.62 1.21
CA ASP A 304 14.31 10.84 1.48
C ASP A 304 13.79 12.02 0.63
N GLU A 305 13.39 11.74 -0.61
CA GLU A 305 12.69 12.68 -1.48
C GLU A 305 11.31 13.04 -0.93
N ALA A 306 10.56 12.06 -0.41
CA ALA A 306 9.28 12.33 0.24
C ALA A 306 9.43 13.24 1.47
N ARG A 307 10.43 12.97 2.34
CA ARG A 307 10.77 13.84 3.47
C ARG A 307 11.15 15.25 3.01
N ALA A 308 11.93 15.36 1.93
CA ALA A 308 12.31 16.65 1.37
C ALA A 308 11.08 17.43 0.84
N GLN A 309 10.10 16.76 0.23
CA GLN A 309 8.84 17.38 -0.18
C GLN A 309 8.02 17.85 1.01
N LEU A 310 7.89 17.03 2.06
CA LEU A 310 7.20 17.42 3.30
C LEU A 310 7.81 18.68 3.91
N LYS A 311 9.14 18.74 4.03
CA LYS A 311 9.85 19.92 4.53
C LYS A 311 9.63 21.15 3.66
N ARG A 312 9.64 20.99 2.33
CA ARG A 312 9.43 22.10 1.39
C ARG A 312 8.03 22.68 1.50
N VAL A 313 7.02 21.84 1.70
CA VAL A 313 5.63 22.27 1.92
C VAL A 313 5.46 22.97 3.26
N GLY A 314 6.20 22.54 4.30
CA GLY A 314 6.22 23.20 5.61
C GLY A 314 6.02 22.27 6.80
N TYR A 315 5.88 20.96 6.57
CA TYR A 315 5.79 19.98 7.66
C TYR A 315 7.10 19.94 8.46
N THR A 316 6.98 19.93 9.79
CA THR A 316 8.10 19.77 10.74
C THR A 316 8.12 18.41 11.42
N SER A 317 7.06 17.63 11.26
CA SER A 317 6.91 16.28 11.80
C SER A 317 6.03 15.41 10.90
N PHE A 318 6.10 14.10 11.08
CA PHE A 318 5.24 13.10 10.43
C PHE A 318 4.63 12.17 11.48
N ALA A 319 3.49 11.58 11.14
CA ALA A 319 2.72 10.69 11.99
C ALA A 319 3.28 9.26 11.97
N VAL A 320 3.30 8.62 13.13
CA VAL A 320 3.53 7.18 13.29
C VAL A 320 2.47 6.60 14.23
N PHE A 321 2.26 5.28 14.16
CA PHE A 321 1.18 4.63 14.88
C PHE A 321 1.64 3.38 15.62
N GLU A 322 1.10 3.21 16.82
CA GLU A 322 1.24 2.04 17.66
C GLU A 322 -0.09 1.77 18.36
N ASN A 323 -0.60 0.54 18.29
CA ASN A 323 -1.94 0.19 18.80
C ASN A 323 -3.02 1.20 18.38
N ARG A 324 -2.99 1.65 17.12
CA ARG A 324 -3.86 2.67 16.52
C ARG A 324 -3.77 4.06 17.15
N LYS A 325 -2.79 4.30 18.01
CA LYS A 325 -2.53 5.61 18.62
C LYS A 325 -1.47 6.33 17.81
N ARG A 326 -1.84 7.51 17.31
CA ARG A 326 -0.92 8.40 16.61
C ARG A 326 0.06 9.06 17.58
N SER A 327 1.34 9.08 17.23
CA SER A 327 2.33 10.02 17.74
C SER A 327 3.04 10.73 16.58
N MET A 328 3.78 11.80 16.88
CA MET A 328 4.47 12.61 15.87
C MET A 328 5.99 12.51 16.07
N LEU A 329 6.71 12.28 14.98
CA LEU A 329 8.17 12.28 14.95
C LEU A 329 8.70 13.46 14.14
N ALA A 330 9.81 14.06 14.57
CA ALA A 330 10.41 15.20 13.89
C ALA A 330 10.91 14.83 12.48
N LEU A 331 10.68 15.74 11.52
CA LEU A 331 11.32 15.72 10.21
C LEU A 331 12.71 16.35 10.35
N ASP A 332 13.65 15.60 10.94
CA ASP A 332 15.09 15.96 10.98
C ASP A 332 15.61 16.29 9.59
#